data_AF-A0A821LRP2-F1
#
_entry.id   AF-A0A821LRP2-F1
#
_cell.length_a   1.000
_cell.length_b   1.000
_cell.length_c   1.000
_cell.angle_alpha   90.00
_cell.angle_beta   90.00
_cell.angle_gamma   90.00
#
_symmetry.space_group_name_H-M   'P 1'
#
loop_
_entity.id
_entity.type
_entity.pdbx_description
1 polymer ?
#
loop_
_entity_poly.entity_id
_entity_poly.type
_entity_poly.pdbx_seq_one_letter_code
_entity_poly.pdbx_strand_id
1 'polypeptide(L)'
;MQSLLHLIFVFSLIYLSNAVVLKTPMTNKYPQIAVLGCDSRKANLYYDIDRQVWIEHLISSCVNNEQSILEFCQQAYPSLHIGNIIRLDAILTFENWCELISPIDKNGDNIHRCKQGSGTEEMVQPFRCLYKNSKREEIILPTIDCSIHSIIGTGECLRAEKWQQLASIECANKSMNLNNSIMTLDWCGLSSFRGIEFVCCPTNRIDDNDYETSLDEQDNNLIEDNPIQEPIQSSHRRIIAMTIATRKTKILRRIYINIFSFFEYYLLT
;
A
#
# COMPACT_ATOMS: atom_id res chain seq x y z
N MET A 1 34.79 -21.17 -16.80
CA MET A 1 34.12 -20.58 -15.61
C MET A 1 34.05 -19.06 -15.67
N GLN A 2 35.14 -18.35 -15.98
CA GLN A 2 35.18 -16.88 -16.00
C GLN A 2 34.21 -16.24 -17.02
N SER A 3 34.04 -16.86 -18.20
CA SER A 3 33.09 -16.41 -19.22
C SER A 3 31.62 -16.56 -18.83
N LEU A 4 31.29 -17.56 -17.99
CA LEU A 4 29.92 -17.78 -17.50
C LEU A 4 29.57 -16.79 -16.39
N LEU A 5 30.51 -16.52 -15.48
CA LEU A 5 30.35 -15.46 -14.48
C LEU A 5 30.22 -14.07 -15.11
N HIS A 6 31.01 -13.78 -16.15
CA HIS A 6 30.87 -12.52 -16.89
C HIS A 6 29.52 -12.41 -17.61
N LEU A 7 29.03 -13.49 -18.22
CA LEU A 7 27.69 -13.48 -18.83
C LEU A 7 26.61 -13.21 -17.78
N ILE A 8 26.63 -13.92 -16.65
CA ILE A 8 25.66 -13.73 -15.56
C ILE A 8 25.72 -12.28 -15.05
N PHE A 9 26.92 -11.75 -14.81
CA PHE A 9 27.10 -10.39 -14.31
C PHE A 9 26.61 -9.32 -15.31
N VAL A 10 26.87 -9.52 -16.61
CA VAL A 10 26.40 -8.62 -17.68
C VAL A 10 24.89 -8.70 -17.83
N PHE A 11 24.29 -9.90 -17.79
CA PHE A 11 22.83 -10.08 -17.78
C PHE A 11 22.20 -9.43 -16.53
N SER A 12 22.80 -9.57 -15.35
CA SER A 12 22.33 -8.89 -14.13
C SER A 12 22.42 -7.38 -14.21
N LEU A 13 23.50 -6.84 -14.79
CA LEU A 13 23.68 -5.39 -14.96
C LEU A 13 22.72 -4.80 -16.01
N ILE A 14 22.47 -5.50 -17.11
CA ILE A 14 21.49 -5.08 -18.12
C ILE A 14 20.07 -5.14 -17.55
N TYR A 15 19.74 -6.19 -16.79
CA TYR A 15 18.44 -6.33 -16.13
C TYR A 15 18.16 -5.20 -15.14
N LEU A 16 19.19 -4.71 -14.43
CA LEU A 16 19.08 -3.56 -13.53
C LEU A 16 18.94 -2.22 -14.28
N SER A 17 19.37 -2.12 -15.54
CA SER A 17 19.39 -0.85 -16.28
C SER A 17 18.04 -0.46 -16.92
N ASN A 18 17.10 -1.42 -17.04
CA ASN A 18 15.78 -1.19 -17.64
C ASN A 18 14.63 -1.12 -16.62
N ALA A 19 14.93 -1.29 -15.32
CA ALA A 19 13.90 -1.29 -14.30
C ALA A 19 13.46 0.15 -14.00
N VAL A 20 12.16 0.43 -14.15
CA VAL A 20 11.62 1.74 -13.78
C VAL A 20 11.52 1.85 -12.26
N VAL A 21 12.02 2.97 -11.75
CA VAL A 21 12.10 3.29 -10.33
C VAL A 21 10.97 4.27 -10.00
N LEU A 22 10.05 3.85 -9.13
CA LEU A 22 8.93 4.69 -8.69
C LEU A 22 9.25 5.33 -7.33
N LYS A 23 9.17 6.66 -7.28
CA LYS A 23 9.39 7.45 -6.06
C LYS A 23 8.08 7.62 -5.29
N THR A 24 7.55 6.54 -4.75
CA THR A 24 6.51 6.62 -3.72
C THR A 24 7.22 6.58 -2.35
N PRO A 25 7.19 7.66 -1.56
CA PRO A 25 7.93 7.71 -0.30
C PRO A 25 7.37 6.67 0.67
N MET A 26 8.25 5.78 1.12
CA MET A 26 7.97 4.86 2.22
C MET A 26 9.15 4.87 3.17
N THR A 27 8.87 5.09 4.44
CA THR A 27 9.83 4.85 5.52
C THR A 27 9.49 3.54 6.19
N ASN A 28 9.82 2.41 5.58
CA ASN A 28 9.88 1.15 6.30
C ASN A 28 11.00 0.24 5.76
N LYS A 29 11.49 -0.66 6.60
CA LYS A 29 12.60 -1.57 6.29
C LYS A 29 12.13 -2.98 5.91
N TYR A 30 10.90 -3.10 5.40
CA TYR A 30 10.26 -4.40 5.23
C TYR A 30 10.04 -4.77 3.76
N PRO A 31 10.25 -6.06 3.41
CA PRO A 31 9.99 -6.54 2.07
C PRO A 31 8.49 -6.47 1.77
N GLN A 32 8.15 -5.87 0.65
CA GLN A 32 6.78 -5.60 0.23
C GLN A 32 6.63 -5.71 -1.28
N ILE A 33 5.44 -6.10 -1.70
CA ILE A 33 5.06 -6.21 -3.10
C ILE A 33 3.75 -5.46 -3.34
N ALA A 34 3.58 -4.93 -4.55
CA ALA A 34 2.34 -4.34 -5.02
C ALA A 34 1.90 -5.12 -6.26
N VAL A 35 0.70 -5.69 -6.20
CA VAL A 35 0.13 -6.55 -7.25
C VAL A 35 -0.99 -5.80 -7.94
N LEU A 36 -0.88 -5.57 -9.24
CA LEU A 36 -1.92 -4.88 -10.04
C LEU A 36 -2.89 -5.83 -10.72
N GLY A 37 -2.68 -7.13 -10.52
CA GLY A 37 -3.53 -8.17 -11.07
C GLY A 37 -3.29 -8.42 -12.55
N CYS A 38 -3.89 -9.51 -13.02
CA CYS A 38 -3.62 -10.08 -14.34
C CYS A 38 -4.28 -9.36 -15.50
N ASP A 39 -5.34 -8.61 -15.21
CA ASP A 39 -6.05 -7.80 -16.21
C ASP A 39 -5.34 -6.47 -16.46
N SER A 40 -4.36 -6.13 -15.63
CA SER A 40 -3.50 -4.98 -15.87
C SER A 40 -2.41 -5.36 -16.87
N ARG A 41 -2.22 -4.53 -17.89
CA ARG A 41 -1.02 -4.57 -18.74
C ARG A 41 0.18 -3.93 -18.02
N LYS A 42 0.20 -3.91 -16.68
CA LYS A 42 1.20 -3.24 -15.86
C LYS A 42 2.03 -4.29 -15.13
N ALA A 43 3.32 -4.04 -14.94
CA ALA A 43 4.19 -4.93 -14.19
C ALA A 43 3.86 -4.87 -12.69
N ASN A 44 3.98 -5.98 -11.97
CA ASN A 44 3.92 -5.94 -10.50
C ASN A 44 5.18 -5.27 -9.93
N LEU A 45 5.11 -4.76 -8.71
CA LEU A 45 6.26 -4.10 -8.06
C LEU A 45 6.74 -4.87 -6.84
N TYR A 46 8.02 -4.68 -6.52
CA TYR A 46 8.58 -4.98 -5.22
C TYR A 46 9.34 -3.76 -4.68
N TYR A 47 9.45 -3.66 -3.35
CA TYR A 47 10.20 -2.60 -2.70
C TYR A 47 11.66 -3.03 -2.49
N ASP A 48 12.59 -2.32 -3.10
CA ASP A 48 14.03 -2.47 -2.86
C ASP A 48 14.35 -1.80 -1.53
N ILE A 49 14.64 -2.62 -0.50
CA ILE A 49 14.86 -2.18 0.87
C ILE A 49 16.14 -1.33 0.98
N ASP A 50 17.18 -1.69 0.23
CA ASP A 50 18.50 -1.04 0.33
C ASP A 50 18.47 0.33 -0.36
N ARG A 51 17.81 0.40 -1.53
CA ARG A 51 17.67 1.64 -2.30
C ARG A 51 16.47 2.49 -1.86
N GLN A 52 15.59 1.94 -1.04
CA GLN A 52 14.35 2.56 -0.57
C GLN A 52 13.42 3.03 -1.71
N VAL A 53 13.31 2.22 -2.77
CA VAL A 53 12.51 2.55 -3.95
C VAL A 53 11.67 1.36 -4.41
N TRP A 54 10.56 1.65 -5.09
CA TRP A 54 9.76 0.62 -5.74
C TRP A 54 10.30 0.32 -7.13
N ILE A 55 10.41 -0.98 -7.46
CA ILE A 55 10.98 -1.48 -8.70
C ILE A 55 9.99 -2.43 -9.37
N GLU A 56 9.83 -2.30 -10.69
CA GLU A 56 9.03 -3.22 -11.50
C GLU A 56 9.66 -4.62 -11.59
N HIS A 57 8.86 -5.67 -11.41
CA HIS A 57 9.26 -7.05 -11.58
C HIS A 57 8.76 -7.62 -12.92
N LEU A 58 9.62 -7.52 -13.93
CA LEU A 58 9.26 -7.75 -15.34
C LEU A 58 9.01 -9.22 -15.72
N ILE A 59 9.35 -10.19 -14.85
CA ILE A 59 9.14 -11.63 -15.08
C ILE A 59 7.89 -12.16 -14.34
N SER A 60 7.17 -11.33 -13.57
CA SER A 60 6.08 -11.85 -12.75
C SER A 60 4.94 -12.36 -13.63
N SER A 61 4.57 -13.64 -13.46
CA SER A 61 3.33 -14.19 -14.03
C SER A 61 2.11 -13.48 -13.45
N CYS A 62 0.95 -13.70 -14.05
CA CYS A 62 -0.34 -13.32 -13.48
C CYS A 62 -0.44 -13.76 -12.00
N VAL A 63 -0.61 -12.78 -11.10
CA VAL A 63 -0.82 -12.99 -9.66
C VAL A 63 -2.28 -12.70 -9.33
N ASN A 64 -3.03 -13.69 -8.88
CA ASN A 64 -4.49 -13.59 -8.69
C ASN A 64 -5.03 -14.23 -7.40
N ASN A 65 -4.17 -14.88 -6.62
CA ASN A 65 -4.56 -15.55 -5.37
C ASN A 65 -3.43 -15.48 -4.33
N GLU A 66 -3.75 -15.75 -3.06
CA GLU A 66 -2.79 -15.66 -1.94
C GLU A 66 -1.54 -16.51 -2.15
N GLN A 67 -1.67 -17.69 -2.74
CA GLN A 67 -0.54 -18.58 -3.02
C GLN A 67 0.41 -17.97 -4.06
N SER A 68 -0.13 -17.44 -5.16
CA SER A 68 0.65 -16.74 -6.19
C SER A 68 1.31 -15.45 -5.65
N ILE A 69 0.70 -14.81 -4.64
CA ILE A 69 1.27 -13.63 -3.98
C ILE A 69 2.48 -14.04 -3.13
N LEU A 70 2.39 -15.14 -2.39
CA LEU A 70 3.53 -15.69 -1.63
C LEU A 70 4.67 -16.10 -2.56
N GLU A 71 4.37 -16.78 -3.66
CA GLU A 71 5.37 -17.16 -4.67
C GLU A 71 6.05 -15.92 -5.26
N PHE A 72 5.28 -14.85 -5.53
CA PHE A 72 5.85 -13.60 -6.01
C PHE A 72 6.77 -12.94 -4.97
N CYS A 73 6.38 -12.93 -3.68
CA CYS A 73 7.28 -12.50 -2.60
C CYS A 73 8.59 -13.31 -2.56
N GLN A 74 8.52 -14.63 -2.75
CA GLN A 74 9.70 -15.50 -2.73
C GLN A 74 10.62 -15.25 -3.93
N GLN A 75 10.04 -14.95 -5.11
CA GLN A 75 10.80 -14.58 -6.31
C GLN A 75 11.45 -13.20 -6.16
N ALA A 76 10.73 -12.22 -5.62
CA ALA A 76 11.25 -10.87 -5.41
C ALA A 76 12.33 -10.82 -4.31
N TYR A 77 12.24 -11.69 -3.30
CA TYR A 77 13.13 -11.71 -2.14
C TYR A 77 13.74 -13.10 -1.87
N PRO A 78 14.54 -13.66 -2.79
CA PRO A 78 14.99 -15.05 -2.73
C PRO A 78 15.87 -15.35 -1.50
N SER A 79 16.62 -14.37 -1.01
CA SER A 79 17.53 -14.52 0.13
C SER A 79 16.83 -14.41 1.50
N LEU A 80 15.56 -13.97 1.54
CA LEU A 80 14.87 -13.61 2.79
C LEU A 80 14.02 -14.74 3.40
N HIS A 81 14.02 -15.95 2.81
CA HIS A 81 13.27 -17.11 3.32
C HIS A 81 11.81 -16.78 3.68
N ILE A 82 11.08 -16.17 2.75
CA ILE A 82 9.68 -15.76 2.96
C ILE A 82 8.78 -16.98 3.09
N GLY A 83 7.94 -17.00 4.13
CA GLY A 83 7.03 -18.11 4.42
C GLY A 83 5.55 -17.74 4.48
N ASN A 84 5.21 -16.46 4.56
CA ASN A 84 3.83 -15.99 4.62
C ASN A 84 3.71 -14.56 4.11
N ILE A 85 2.49 -14.05 4.01
CA ILE A 85 2.16 -12.71 3.52
C ILE A 85 1.14 -12.06 4.43
N ILE A 86 1.08 -10.74 4.41
CA ILE A 86 0.03 -9.96 5.06
C ILE A 86 -0.35 -8.78 4.18
N ARG A 87 -1.64 -8.56 3.99
CA ARG A 87 -2.16 -7.37 3.32
C ARG A 87 -2.03 -6.17 4.25
N LEU A 88 -1.53 -5.05 3.74
CA LEU A 88 -1.38 -3.83 4.53
C LEU A 88 -2.63 -2.95 4.43
N ASP A 89 -2.99 -2.22 5.47
CA ASP A 89 -4.14 -1.29 5.43
C ASP A 89 -3.89 -0.06 4.55
N ALA A 90 -2.62 0.33 4.41
CA ALA A 90 -2.24 1.48 3.59
C ALA A 90 -2.56 1.23 2.11
N ILE A 91 -3.09 2.25 1.43
CA ILE A 91 -3.22 2.27 -0.02
C ILE A 91 -2.13 3.20 -0.55
N LEU A 92 -1.33 2.70 -1.49
CA LEU A 92 -0.27 3.47 -2.12
C LEU A 92 -0.70 3.90 -3.51
N THR A 93 -0.38 5.14 -3.86
CA THR A 93 -0.54 5.65 -5.22
C THR A 93 0.79 5.56 -5.95
N PHE A 94 0.74 5.00 -7.15
CA PHE A 94 1.89 4.86 -8.03
C PHE A 94 1.61 5.57 -9.35
N GLU A 95 2.56 6.39 -9.77
CA GLU A 95 2.54 7.11 -11.05
C GLU A 95 3.51 6.45 -12.05
N ASN A 96 3.44 6.86 -13.33
CA ASN A 96 4.47 6.53 -14.35
C ASN A 96 4.72 5.04 -14.59
N TRP A 97 3.67 4.21 -14.51
CA TRP A 97 3.73 2.79 -14.84
C TRP A 97 4.19 2.48 -16.27
N CYS A 98 4.93 1.38 -16.42
CA CYS A 98 5.19 0.81 -17.73
C CYS A 98 4.10 -0.17 -18.16
N GLU A 99 3.66 -0.02 -19.41
CA GLU A 99 2.74 -0.95 -20.05
C GLU A 99 3.57 -2.11 -20.64
N LEU A 100 3.31 -3.34 -20.19
CA LEU A 100 3.77 -4.57 -20.82
C LEU A 100 3.06 -4.71 -22.17
N ILE A 101 3.80 -4.63 -23.27
CA ILE A 101 3.23 -4.73 -24.63
C ILE A 101 3.24 -6.18 -25.14
N SER A 102 4.28 -6.94 -24.82
CA SER A 102 4.40 -8.36 -25.17
C SER A 102 5.15 -9.08 -24.06
N PRO A 103 4.71 -10.28 -23.65
CA PRO A 103 5.42 -11.06 -22.66
C PRO A 103 6.83 -11.44 -23.15
N ILE A 104 7.06 -11.59 -24.46
CA ILE A 104 8.38 -11.94 -25.02
C ILE A 104 8.47 -11.38 -26.45
N ASP A 105 9.60 -10.79 -26.84
CA ASP A 105 9.95 -10.45 -28.23
C ASP A 105 10.55 -11.66 -28.96
N LYS A 106 10.96 -11.45 -30.22
CA LYS A 106 11.54 -12.52 -31.05
C LYS A 106 12.90 -13.02 -30.53
N ASN A 107 13.51 -12.29 -29.60
CA ASN A 107 14.83 -12.53 -29.03
C ASN A 107 14.77 -13.09 -27.60
N GLY A 108 13.57 -13.20 -27.00
CA GLY A 108 13.42 -13.67 -25.62
C GLY A 108 13.26 -12.55 -24.59
N ASP A 109 13.23 -11.28 -25.01
CA ASP A 109 13.19 -10.12 -24.12
C ASP A 109 11.75 -9.61 -23.93
N ASN A 110 11.39 -9.23 -22.72
CA ASN A 110 10.09 -8.61 -22.46
C ASN A 110 10.01 -7.24 -23.18
N ILE A 111 8.92 -6.93 -23.91
CA ILE A 111 8.74 -5.62 -24.56
C ILE A 111 7.90 -4.70 -23.67
N HIS A 112 8.47 -3.56 -23.28
CA HIS A 112 7.81 -2.55 -22.45
C HIS A 112 7.64 -1.23 -23.20
N ARG A 113 6.55 -0.51 -22.93
CA ARG A 113 6.43 0.93 -23.25
C ARG A 113 5.97 1.67 -22.02
N CYS A 114 6.91 2.38 -21.42
CA CYS A 114 6.63 3.33 -20.38
C CYS A 114 6.08 4.59 -21.02
N LYS A 115 4.78 4.84 -20.86
CA LYS A 115 4.21 6.14 -21.25
C LYS A 115 4.54 7.12 -20.12
N GLN A 116 5.72 7.73 -20.19
CA GLN A 116 6.02 8.90 -19.35
C GLN A 116 4.92 9.95 -19.58
N GLY A 117 4.30 10.42 -18.51
CA GLY A 117 3.29 11.48 -18.57
C GLY A 117 1.85 11.06 -18.92
N SER A 118 1.49 9.77 -18.88
CA SER A 118 0.09 9.34 -19.14
C SER A 118 -0.90 9.58 -17.99
N GLY A 119 -0.46 10.09 -16.84
CA GLY A 119 -1.37 10.57 -15.78
C GLY A 119 -2.33 9.53 -15.17
N THR A 120 -2.15 8.23 -15.38
CA THR A 120 -2.95 7.21 -14.70
C THR A 120 -2.25 6.81 -13.41
N GLU A 121 -2.64 7.47 -12.33
CA GLU A 121 -2.38 7.00 -10.97
C GLU A 121 -3.06 5.65 -10.74
N GLU A 122 -2.34 4.69 -10.18
CA GLU A 122 -2.95 3.46 -9.67
C GLU A 122 -2.85 3.44 -8.16
N MET A 123 -4.00 3.21 -7.53
CA MET A 123 -4.11 2.99 -6.10
C MET A 123 -4.05 1.49 -5.85
N VAL A 124 -2.98 1.04 -5.20
CA VAL A 124 -2.73 -0.38 -4.92
C VAL A 124 -2.54 -0.55 -3.44
N GLN A 125 -3.21 -1.56 -2.88
CA GLN A 125 -2.98 -2.00 -1.51
C GLN A 125 -1.85 -3.06 -1.54
N PRO A 126 -0.68 -2.76 -0.95
CA PRO A 126 0.46 -3.66 -0.98
C PRO A 126 0.31 -4.84 -0.01
N PHE A 127 1.15 -5.84 -0.23
CA PHE A 127 1.38 -6.93 0.71
C PHE A 127 2.79 -6.84 1.28
N ARG A 128 2.93 -7.16 2.55
CA ARG A 128 4.23 -7.37 3.18
C ARG A 128 4.57 -8.86 3.18
N CYS A 129 5.82 -9.16 2.82
CA CYS A 129 6.37 -10.51 2.79
C CYS A 129 6.93 -10.86 4.18
N LEU A 130 6.51 -11.97 4.77
CA LEU A 130 6.87 -12.34 6.14
C LEU A 130 7.95 -13.42 6.15
N TYR A 131 9.02 -13.15 6.89
CA TYR A 131 10.11 -14.10 7.12
C TYR A 131 9.63 -15.36 7.84
N LYS A 132 10.03 -16.54 7.38
CA LYS A 132 9.65 -17.82 8.00
C LYS A 132 10.23 -18.02 9.41
N ASN A 133 11.49 -17.61 9.62
CA ASN A 133 12.27 -17.95 10.84
C ASN A 133 13.10 -16.77 11.40
N SER A 134 12.74 -15.52 11.12
CA SER A 134 13.54 -14.37 11.58
C SER A 134 13.25 -13.98 13.03
N LYS A 135 14.20 -13.25 13.64
CA LYS A 135 13.96 -12.48 14.88
C LYS A 135 12.66 -11.68 14.72
N ARG A 136 11.80 -11.70 15.74
CA ARG A 136 10.57 -10.91 15.75
C ARG A 136 10.90 -9.47 15.37
N GLU A 137 10.05 -8.88 14.54
CA GLU A 137 9.92 -7.44 14.56
C GLU A 137 9.53 -7.02 15.97
N GLU A 138 10.25 -6.07 16.53
CA GLU A 138 9.94 -5.55 17.85
C GLU A 138 9.01 -4.34 17.70
N ILE A 139 7.92 -4.33 18.46
CA ILE A 139 7.09 -3.14 18.61
C ILE A 139 7.87 -2.12 19.42
N ILE A 140 8.02 -0.92 18.86
CA ILE A 140 8.58 0.24 19.54
C ILE A 140 7.44 1.22 19.80
N LEU A 141 7.38 1.75 21.03
CA LEU A 141 6.43 2.80 21.38
C LEU A 141 6.85 4.13 20.75
N PRO A 142 5.95 4.84 20.06
CA PRO A 142 6.29 6.13 19.46
C PRO A 142 6.43 7.25 20.50
N THR A 143 5.69 7.18 21.62
CA THR A 143 5.76 8.11 22.74
C THR A 143 5.54 7.37 24.07
N ILE A 144 5.86 8.02 25.19
CA ILE A 144 5.71 7.44 26.55
C ILE A 144 4.25 7.19 26.95
N ASP A 145 3.31 7.96 26.40
CA ASP A 145 1.88 7.84 26.72
C ASP A 145 1.19 6.70 25.96
N CYS A 146 1.91 6.06 25.03
CA CYS A 146 1.44 4.88 24.33
C CYS A 146 1.68 3.61 25.13
N SER A 147 0.86 2.58 24.90
CA SER A 147 0.95 1.30 25.60
C SER A 147 0.83 0.11 24.64
N ILE A 148 1.59 -0.95 24.91
CA ILE A 148 1.58 -2.20 24.15
C ILE A 148 0.54 -3.14 24.75
N HIS A 149 -0.27 -3.77 23.89
CA HIS A 149 -1.28 -4.76 24.23
C HIS A 149 -1.18 -5.96 23.28
N SER A 150 -1.82 -7.06 23.64
CA SER A 150 -1.88 -8.25 22.79
C SER A 150 -3.21 -8.98 22.92
N ILE A 151 -3.71 -9.52 21.82
CA ILE A 151 -4.87 -10.43 21.79
C ILE A 151 -4.39 -11.76 21.20
N ILE A 152 -4.59 -12.86 21.93
CA ILE A 152 -4.29 -14.21 21.49
C ILE A 152 -5.59 -15.01 21.45
N GLY A 153 -5.88 -15.61 20.30
CA GLY A 153 -7.04 -16.48 20.11
C GLY A 153 -6.89 -17.81 20.85
N THR A 154 -7.97 -18.24 21.49
CA THR A 154 -8.13 -19.58 22.07
C THR A 154 -8.61 -20.57 21.01
N GLY A 155 -7.80 -20.75 19.96
CA GLY A 155 -8.09 -21.66 18.85
C GLY A 155 -8.54 -20.99 17.56
N GLU A 156 -8.88 -19.69 17.60
CA GLU A 156 -9.18 -18.91 16.42
C GLU A 156 -8.00 -18.87 15.45
N CYS A 157 -8.32 -18.93 14.16
CA CYS A 157 -7.40 -18.70 13.06
C CYS A 157 -8.03 -17.66 12.14
N LEU A 158 -7.60 -16.40 12.28
CA LEU A 158 -8.22 -15.27 11.59
C LEU A 158 -7.21 -14.58 10.68
N ARG A 159 -7.72 -13.94 9.64
CA ARG A 159 -6.89 -13.06 8.79
C ARG A 159 -6.47 -11.81 9.55
N ALA A 160 -5.39 -11.19 9.10
CA ALA A 160 -4.83 -9.99 9.68
C ALA A 160 -5.86 -8.85 9.82
N GLU A 161 -6.71 -8.62 8.82
CA GLU A 161 -7.68 -7.53 8.82
C GLU A 161 -8.65 -7.67 10.00
N LYS A 162 -9.00 -8.91 10.36
CA LYS A 162 -9.89 -9.17 11.50
C LYS A 162 -9.19 -8.90 12.84
N TRP A 163 -7.93 -9.31 12.98
CA TRP A 163 -7.15 -9.01 14.17
C TRP A 163 -6.93 -7.50 14.34
N GLN A 164 -6.64 -6.78 13.26
CA GLN A 164 -6.49 -5.32 13.28
C GLN A 164 -7.78 -4.61 13.68
N GLN A 165 -8.95 -5.09 13.21
CA GLN A 165 -10.24 -4.59 13.67
C GLN A 165 -10.44 -4.78 15.18
N LEU A 166 -10.10 -5.96 15.70
CA LEU A 166 -10.21 -6.25 17.14
C LEU A 166 -9.27 -5.36 17.96
N ALA A 167 -8.02 -5.18 17.53
CA ALA A 167 -7.08 -4.27 18.17
C ALA A 167 -7.55 -2.81 18.13
N SER A 168 -8.11 -2.36 17.01
CA SER A 168 -8.69 -1.02 16.86
C SER A 168 -9.83 -0.79 17.85
N ILE A 169 -10.72 -1.77 18.01
CA ILE A 169 -11.82 -1.73 19.00
C ILE A 169 -11.26 -1.69 20.43
N GLU A 170 -10.24 -2.49 20.75
CA GLU A 170 -9.62 -2.52 22.08
C GLU A 170 -8.98 -1.17 22.45
N CYS A 171 -8.28 -0.51 21.51
CA CYS A 171 -7.77 0.84 21.73
C CYS A 171 -8.92 1.86 21.89
N ALA A 172 -9.96 1.77 21.07
CA ALA A 172 -11.10 2.69 21.13
C ALA A 172 -11.84 2.60 22.48
N ASN A 173 -11.97 1.40 23.07
CA ASN A 173 -12.55 1.19 24.40
C ASN A 173 -11.77 1.93 25.51
N LYS A 174 -10.49 2.23 25.26
CA LYS A 174 -9.61 3.01 26.15
C LYS A 174 -9.51 4.48 25.74
N SER A 175 -10.37 4.97 24.83
CA SER A 175 -10.31 6.32 24.24
C SER A 175 -8.98 6.65 23.54
N MET A 176 -8.31 5.63 23.03
CA MET A 176 -7.04 5.70 22.30
C MET A 176 -7.22 5.28 20.84
N ASN A 177 -6.23 5.56 19.99
CA ASN A 177 -6.17 5.05 18.62
C ASN A 177 -5.14 3.93 18.51
N LEU A 178 -5.43 2.97 17.63
CA LEU A 178 -4.44 2.00 17.17
C LEU A 178 -3.36 2.73 16.38
N ASN A 179 -2.11 2.66 16.84
CA ASN A 179 -0.97 3.34 16.21
C ASN A 179 -0.14 2.38 15.34
N ASN A 180 0.24 1.23 15.90
CA ASN A 180 1.03 0.22 15.20
C ASN A 180 0.59 -1.19 15.65
N SER A 181 0.79 -2.21 14.80
CA SER A 181 0.46 -3.58 15.12
C SER A 181 1.30 -4.60 14.34
N ILE A 182 1.60 -5.73 14.96
CA ILE A 182 2.22 -6.89 14.32
C ILE A 182 1.41 -8.15 14.62
N MET A 183 1.26 -9.02 13.62
CA MET A 183 0.66 -10.34 13.85
C MET A 183 1.62 -11.22 14.63
N THR A 184 1.07 -12.16 15.40
CA THR A 184 1.89 -13.16 16.08
C THR A 184 2.60 -14.08 15.09
N LEU A 185 3.75 -14.63 15.49
CA LEU A 185 4.50 -15.59 14.67
C LEU A 185 3.82 -16.96 14.55
N ASP A 186 2.81 -17.25 15.38
CA ASP A 186 2.02 -18.45 15.29
C ASP A 186 1.00 -18.32 14.14
N TRP A 187 1.52 -18.60 12.95
CA TRP A 187 0.73 -18.66 11.73
C TRP A 187 -0.05 -19.96 11.70
N CYS A 188 -1.36 -19.86 11.51
CA CYS A 188 -2.25 -21.02 11.42
C CYS A 188 -2.71 -21.29 9.97
N GLY A 189 -2.30 -20.43 9.03
CA GLY A 189 -2.55 -20.57 7.59
C GLY A 189 -1.88 -19.44 6.80
N LEU A 190 -2.02 -19.50 5.48
CA LEU A 190 -1.59 -18.41 4.60
C LEU A 190 -2.42 -17.16 4.90
N SER A 191 -1.75 -16.02 5.11
CA SER A 191 -2.37 -14.75 5.51
C SER A 191 -3.23 -14.84 6.79
N SER A 192 -3.03 -15.87 7.62
CA SER A 192 -3.87 -16.17 8.79
C SER A 192 -3.04 -16.45 10.03
N PHE A 193 -3.47 -15.88 11.15
CA PHE A 193 -2.70 -15.75 12.39
C PHE A 193 -3.56 -16.10 13.61
N ARG A 194 -2.91 -16.46 14.72
CA ARG A 194 -3.58 -16.75 16.00
C ARG A 194 -3.67 -15.57 16.96
N GLY A 195 -3.11 -14.41 16.60
CA GLY A 195 -3.18 -13.23 17.45
C GLY A 195 -2.46 -12.03 16.87
N ILE A 196 -2.45 -10.97 17.66
CA ILE A 196 -1.88 -9.66 17.34
C ILE A 196 -1.27 -9.01 18.57
N GLU A 197 -0.12 -8.37 18.40
CA GLU A 197 0.49 -7.43 19.35
C GLU A 197 0.33 -6.02 18.75
N PHE A 198 -0.04 -5.03 19.55
CA PHE A 198 -0.37 -3.70 19.04
C PHE A 198 -0.16 -2.57 20.06
N VAL A 199 -0.06 -1.34 19.55
CA VAL A 199 0.15 -0.13 20.33
C VAL A 199 -1.11 0.73 20.30
N CYS A 200 -1.62 1.06 21.47
CA CYS A 200 -2.63 2.10 21.64
C CYS A 200 -1.96 3.39 22.10
N CYS A 201 -2.29 4.51 21.43
CA CYS A 201 -1.80 5.84 21.80
C CYS A 201 -2.98 6.78 22.08
N PRO A 202 -2.85 7.75 23.00
CA PRO A 202 -3.84 8.79 23.18
C PRO A 202 -4.20 9.45 21.85
N THR A 203 -5.49 9.73 21.65
CA THR A 203 -5.88 10.61 20.56
C THR A 203 -5.33 11.98 20.92
N ASN A 204 -4.35 12.50 20.18
CA ASN A 204 -3.91 13.89 20.34
C ASN A 204 -5.16 14.77 20.18
N ARG A 205 -5.76 15.16 21.30
CA ARG A 205 -6.55 16.37 21.35
C ARG A 205 -5.48 17.44 21.26
N ILE A 206 -5.38 18.07 20.10
CA ILE A 206 -4.83 19.42 20.07
C ILE A 206 -5.84 20.20 20.93
N ASP A 207 -5.56 20.32 22.22
CA ASP A 207 -6.26 21.25 23.08
C ASP A 207 -5.77 22.64 22.62
N ASP A 208 -6.63 23.34 21.88
CA ASP A 208 -6.43 24.73 21.43
C ASP A 208 -6.46 25.73 22.60
N ASN A 209 -5.76 25.46 23.71
CA ASN A 209 -5.77 26.31 24.91
C ASN A 209 -4.43 26.28 25.67
N ASP A 210 -3.33 26.58 24.99
CA ASP A 210 -2.17 27.16 25.69
C ASP A 210 -1.36 28.07 24.74
N TYR A 211 -2.01 29.16 24.30
CA TYR A 211 -1.31 30.34 23.83
C TYR A 211 -1.87 31.56 24.54
N GLU A 212 -1.64 31.63 25.84
CA GLU A 212 -1.72 32.88 26.57
C GLU A 212 -0.35 33.24 27.18
N THR A 213 0.25 34.23 26.52
CA THR A 213 0.86 35.41 27.16
C THR A 213 2.30 35.29 27.66
N SER A 214 3.24 35.65 26.77
CA SER A 214 4.25 36.66 27.09
C SER A 214 4.63 37.43 25.82
N LEU A 215 3.84 38.46 25.50
CA LEU A 215 4.29 39.56 24.66
C LEU A 215 4.84 40.64 25.59
N ASP A 216 6.12 40.98 25.40
CA ASP A 216 6.77 42.26 25.64
C ASP A 216 8.14 42.15 24.92
N GLU A 217 8.67 43.06 24.11
CA GLU A 217 8.24 44.19 23.29
C GLU A 217 9.47 44.51 22.39
N GLN A 218 9.22 45.09 21.20
CA GLN A 218 10.17 45.81 20.30
C GLN A 218 11.16 44.93 19.48
N ASP A 219 11.39 45.11 18.18
CA ASP A 219 11.28 46.30 17.32
C ASP A 219 11.05 45.93 15.83
N ASN A 220 10.54 46.91 15.10
CA ASN A 220 9.97 46.95 13.76
C ASN A 220 10.88 46.46 12.61
N ASN A 221 10.29 45.81 11.60
CA ASN A 221 10.28 46.35 10.23
C ASN A 221 9.30 45.58 9.31
N LEU A 222 8.39 46.35 8.71
CA LEU A 222 7.41 45.95 7.70
C LEU A 222 8.08 45.76 6.33
N ILE A 223 7.61 44.78 5.54
CA ILE A 223 7.07 44.94 4.16
C ILE A 223 6.56 43.57 3.62
N GLU A 224 5.23 43.54 3.44
CA GLU A 224 4.37 42.93 2.40
C GLU A 224 4.39 41.42 2.02
N ASP A 225 3.28 40.77 2.42
CA ASP A 225 2.29 40.03 1.61
C ASP A 225 2.71 38.90 0.65
N ASN A 226 2.51 37.64 1.06
CA ASN A 226 1.55 36.70 0.45
C ASN A 226 1.46 35.35 1.21
N PRO A 227 0.43 34.50 1.00
CA PRO A 227 -0.30 33.83 2.08
C PRO A 227 0.27 32.46 2.47
N ILE A 228 -0.03 32.13 3.72
CA ILE A 228 0.30 30.93 4.49
C ILE A 228 -0.21 29.66 3.78
N GLN A 229 0.69 28.69 3.60
CA GLN A 229 0.36 27.31 3.25
C GLN A 229 0.08 26.53 4.55
N GLU A 230 -1.15 26.05 4.69
CA GLU A 230 -1.60 25.26 5.84
C GLU A 230 -0.79 23.96 6.04
N PRO A 231 -0.56 23.55 7.30
CA PRO A 231 0.05 22.26 7.62
C PRO A 231 -0.91 21.10 7.33
N ILE A 232 -0.34 20.03 6.78
CA ILE A 232 -0.98 18.82 6.28
C ILE A 232 -1.78 18.13 7.40
N GLN A 233 -3.09 18.30 7.37
CA GLN A 233 -4.03 17.64 8.27
C GLN A 233 -4.24 16.16 7.87
N SER A 234 -3.99 15.26 8.82
CA SER A 234 -4.20 13.81 8.69
C SER A 234 -5.65 13.49 8.29
N SER A 235 -5.83 12.98 7.07
CA SER A 235 -7.15 12.80 6.43
C SER A 235 -7.74 11.40 6.62
N HIS A 236 -7.82 10.89 7.85
CA HIS A 236 -8.46 9.58 8.12
C HIS A 236 -9.98 9.61 8.34
N ARG A 237 -10.70 10.71 8.03
CA ARG A 237 -12.16 10.78 8.23
C ARG A 237 -13.02 11.30 7.07
N ARG A 238 -12.52 11.39 5.83
CA ARG A 238 -13.34 11.86 4.69
C ARG A 238 -13.74 10.82 3.63
N ILE A 239 -13.36 9.54 3.75
CA ILE A 239 -13.61 8.57 2.66
C ILE A 239 -14.97 7.84 2.74
N ILE A 240 -15.74 7.93 3.82
CA ILE A 240 -17.02 7.19 3.91
C ILE A 240 -18.25 7.98 3.37
N ALA A 241 -18.11 9.27 3.03
CA ALA A 241 -19.25 10.09 2.60
C ALA A 241 -19.47 10.22 1.07
N MET A 242 -18.57 9.71 0.21
CA MET A 242 -18.68 9.88 -1.25
C MET A 242 -19.19 8.66 -2.04
N THR A 243 -19.50 7.54 -1.40
CA THR A 243 -19.91 6.30 -2.11
C THR A 243 -21.43 6.19 -2.36
N ILE A 244 -22.27 7.01 -1.72
CA ILE A 244 -23.74 6.91 -1.87
C ILE A 244 -24.27 7.81 -2.99
N ALA A 245 -23.60 8.92 -3.33
CA ALA A 245 -24.07 9.88 -4.34
C ALA A 245 -23.81 9.42 -5.79
N THR A 246 -22.76 8.64 -6.05
CA THR A 246 -22.38 8.21 -7.42
C THR A 246 -23.08 6.94 -7.89
N ARG A 247 -23.70 6.16 -6.98
CA ARG A 247 -24.53 4.99 -7.36
C ARG A 247 -25.92 5.38 -7.88
N LYS A 248 -26.51 6.48 -7.42
CA LYS A 248 -27.84 6.93 -7.89
C LYS A 248 -27.81 7.50 -9.31
N THR A 249 -26.74 8.20 -9.71
CA THR A 249 -26.62 8.81 -11.04
C THR A 249 -26.37 7.79 -12.15
N LYS A 250 -25.65 6.69 -11.87
CA LYS A 250 -25.39 5.63 -12.86
C LYS A 250 -26.62 4.75 -13.13
N ILE A 251 -27.48 4.53 -12.13
CA ILE A 251 -28.74 3.77 -12.28
C ILE A 251 -29.78 4.59 -13.05
N LEU A 252 -29.93 5.88 -12.76
CA LEU A 252 -30.86 6.76 -13.47
C LEU A 252 -30.50 6.94 -14.95
N ARG A 253 -29.20 7.04 -15.30
CA ARG A 253 -28.75 7.07 -16.71
C ARG A 253 -29.07 5.78 -17.48
N ARG A 254 -29.02 4.61 -16.81
CA ARG A 254 -29.28 3.32 -17.45
C ARG A 254 -30.78 3.04 -17.66
N ILE A 255 -31.64 3.62 -16.82
CA ILE A 255 -33.10 3.58 -16.99
C ILE A 255 -33.54 4.54 -18.11
N TYR A 256 -32.97 5.74 -18.18
CA TYR A 256 -33.34 6.73 -19.20
C TYR A 256 -32.98 6.28 -20.64
N ILE A 257 -31.84 5.61 -20.82
CA ILE A 257 -31.42 5.10 -22.14
C ILE A 257 -32.32 3.94 -22.61
N ASN A 258 -32.75 3.05 -21.71
CA ASN A 258 -33.65 1.95 -22.08
C ASN A 258 -35.07 2.41 -22.42
N ILE A 259 -35.58 3.47 -21.77
CA ILE A 259 -36.90 4.02 -22.07
C ILE A 259 -36.89 4.76 -23.43
N PHE A 260 -35.80 5.46 -23.76
CA PHE A 260 -35.69 6.19 -25.03
C PHE A 260 -35.59 5.24 -26.24
N SER A 261 -34.87 4.13 -26.13
CA SER A 261 -34.81 3.11 -27.17
C SER A 261 -36.11 2.32 -27.34
N PHE A 262 -36.93 2.20 -26.29
CA PHE A 262 -38.25 1.56 -26.38
C PHE A 262 -39.30 2.49 -27.04
N PHE A 263 -39.17 3.81 -26.87
CA PHE A 263 -40.05 4.80 -27.50
C PHE A 263 -39.77 5.02 -28.99
N GLU A 264 -38.52 4.94 -29.44
CA GLU A 264 -38.22 5.03 -30.89
C GLU A 264 -38.67 3.80 -31.68
N TYR A 265 -38.75 2.62 -31.05
CA TYR A 265 -39.24 1.41 -31.74
C TYR A 265 -40.76 1.41 -31.97
N TYR A 266 -41.52 2.14 -31.14
CA TYR A 266 -42.99 2.22 -31.24
C TYR A 266 -43.51 3.37 -32.11
N LEU A 267 -42.64 4.28 -32.56
CA LEU A 267 -43.00 5.42 -33.43
C LEU A 267 -42.65 5.18 -34.92
N LEU A 268 -42.09 4.02 -35.26
CA LEU A 268 -41.69 3.63 -36.62
C LEU A 268 -42.35 2.32 -37.11
N THR A 269 -43.42 1.88 -36.46
CA THR A 269 -44.39 0.86 -36.94
C THR A 269 -45.80 1.40 -36.82
#